data_AF-A0A956DFC7-F1
#
_entry.id   AF-A0A956DFC7-F1
#
_cell.length_a   1.000
_cell.length_b   1.000
_cell.length_c   1.000
_cell.angle_alpha   90.00
_cell.angle_beta   90.00
_cell.angle_gamma   90.00
#
_symmetry.space_group_name_H-M   'P 1'
#
loop_
_entity.id
_entity.type
_entity.pdbx_description
1 polymer ?
#
loop_
_entity_poly.entity_id
_entity_poly.type
_entity_poly.pdbx_seq_one_letter_code
_entity_poly.pdbx_strand_id
1 'polypeptide(L)' 'ATLDDVLDHYAAGGTVTTEGPNAGDGRTSPNKSLFVHGFTLDEGLRADLHAFLEALTDEGVRTNPRFSDPWLRPLGE' A
#
# COMPACT_ATOMS: atom_id res chain seq x y z
N ALA A 1 6.98 5.49 -0.77
CA ALA A 1 5.58 5.01 -0.73
C ALA A 1 5.48 3.83 -1.66
N THR A 2 5.60 2.64 -1.08
CA THR A 2 5.56 1.33 -1.73
C THR A 2 4.61 0.42 -0.95
N LEU A 3 4.29 -0.76 -1.49
CA LEU A 3 3.57 -1.77 -0.72
C LEU A 3 4.38 -2.24 0.49
N ASP A 4 5.71 -2.36 0.36
CA ASP A 4 6.59 -2.71 1.47
C ASP A 4 6.54 -1.69 2.61
N ASP A 5 6.52 -0.38 2.30
CA ASP A 5 6.40 0.67 3.31
C ASP A 5 5.10 0.50 4.12
N VAL A 6 4.03 0.04 3.47
CA VAL A 6 2.74 -0.22 4.12
C VAL A 6 2.81 -1.48 4.99
N LEU A 7 3.43 -2.56 4.51
CA LEU A 7 3.63 -3.77 5.32
C LEU A 7 4.47 -3.47 6.56
N ASP A 8 5.53 -2.69 6.43
CA ASP A 8 6.38 -2.26 7.55
C ASP A 8 5.61 -1.42 8.56
N HIS A 9 4.75 -0.52 8.08
CA HIS A 9 3.84 0.27 8.92
C HIS A 9 2.93 -0.63 9.78
N TYR A 10 2.29 -1.63 9.18
CA TYR A 10 1.40 -2.54 9.90
C TYR A 10 2.18 -3.49 10.82
N ALA A 11 3.34 -4.00 10.40
CA ALA A 11 4.21 -4.82 11.23
C ALA A 11 4.69 -4.08 12.49
N ALA A 12 4.99 -2.78 12.36
CA ALA A 12 5.33 -1.91 13.49
C ALA A 12 4.11 -1.50 14.34
N GLY A 13 2.88 -1.74 13.88
CA GLY A 13 1.65 -1.34 14.55
C GLY A 13 1.43 0.18 14.58
N GLY A 14 1.88 0.88 13.53
CA GLY A 14 1.80 2.33 13.39
C GLY A 14 3.02 2.94 12.67
N THR A 15 2.88 4.14 12.13
CA THR A 15 3.98 4.87 11.44
C THR A 15 4.80 5.66 12.44
N VAL A 16 6.11 5.76 12.19
CA VAL A 16 6.99 6.72 12.85
C VAL A 16 7.48 7.71 11.82
N THR A 17 7.15 8.99 12.00
CA THR A 17 7.67 10.08 11.18
C THR A 17 8.70 10.83 12.00
N THR A 18 9.97 10.76 11.61
CA THR A 18 11.08 11.27 12.42
C THR A 18 11.26 12.79 12.32
N GLU A 19 10.77 13.42 11.25
CA GLU A 19 11.04 14.83 10.98
C GLU A 19 9.93 15.53 10.18
N GLY A 20 10.05 16.86 10.07
CA GLY A 20 9.12 17.71 9.34
C GLY A 20 7.84 18.05 10.12
N PRO A 21 6.87 18.74 9.47
CA PRO A 21 5.67 19.23 10.14
C PRO A 21 4.74 18.13 10.65
N ASN A 22 4.92 16.89 10.17
CA ASN A 22 4.12 15.72 10.56
C ASN A 22 4.92 14.74 11.44
N ALA A 23 6.02 15.19 12.05
CA ALA A 23 6.82 14.36 12.95
C ALA A 23 5.98 13.83 14.13
N GLY A 24 6.14 12.56 14.46
CA GLY A 24 5.38 11.91 15.53
C GLY A 24 5.42 10.38 15.47
N ASP A 25 4.94 9.75 16.54
CA ASP A 25 4.83 8.30 16.66
C ASP A 25 3.36 7.86 16.69
N GLY A 26 2.90 7.31 15.57
CA GLY A 26 1.55 6.80 15.42
C GLY A 26 1.30 5.52 16.24
N ARG A 27 2.34 4.79 16.64
CA ARG A 27 2.21 3.55 17.43
C ARG A 27 1.66 3.82 18.82
N THR A 28 1.92 5.02 19.36
CA THR A 28 1.47 5.50 20.67
C THR A 28 0.28 6.46 20.58
N SER A 29 -0.34 6.60 19.40
CA SER A 29 -1.49 7.50 19.24
C SER A 29 -2.68 7.06 20.11
N PRO A 30 -3.33 7.98 20.86
CA PRO A 30 -4.50 7.65 21.67
C PRO A 30 -5.71 7.24 20.83
N ASN A 31 -5.73 7.63 19.55
CA ASN A 31 -6.80 7.29 18.60
C ASN A 31 -6.49 6.00 17.80
N LYS A 32 -5.38 5.32 18.09
CA LYS A 32 -5.02 4.09 17.38
C LYS A 32 -6.03 2.98 17.71
N SER A 33 -6.60 2.38 16.67
CA SER A 33 -7.44 1.18 16.84
C SER A 33 -6.65 0.05 17.50
N LEU A 34 -7.28 -0.64 18.45
CA LEU A 34 -6.71 -1.80 19.13
C LEU A 34 -6.38 -2.97 18.18
N PHE A 35 -7.02 -3.01 17.00
CA PHE A 35 -6.77 -4.03 15.99
C PHE A 35 -5.52 -3.77 15.14
N VAL A 36 -4.95 -2.56 15.21
CA VAL A 36 -3.67 -2.23 14.56
C VAL A 36 -2.55 -2.46 15.59
N HIS A 37 -2.36 -3.74 15.94
CA HIS A 37 -1.21 -4.17 16.71
C HIS A 37 -0.09 -4.64 15.77
N GLY A 38 1.16 -4.46 16.19
CA GLY A 38 2.30 -4.96 15.43
C GLY A 38 2.33 -6.49 15.40
N PHE A 39 3.12 -7.02 14.47
CA PHE A 39 3.36 -8.45 14.31
C PHE A 39 4.76 -8.67 13.75
N THR A 40 5.25 -9.92 13.83
CA THR A 40 6.55 -10.27 13.23
C THR A 40 6.34 -10.56 11.75
N LEU A 41 6.97 -9.75 10.91
CA LEU A 41 6.95 -9.90 9.45
C LEU A 41 8.31 -10.44 9.00
N ASP A 42 8.43 -11.77 8.94
CA ASP A 42 9.59 -12.41 8.33
C ASP A 42 9.55 -12.34 6.79
N GLU A 43 10.64 -12.74 6.15
CA GLU A 43 10.77 -12.69 4.69
C GLU A 43 9.75 -13.57 3.96
N GLY A 44 9.39 -14.72 4.54
CA GLY A 44 8.41 -15.63 3.95
C GLY A 44 7.01 -15.06 4.00
N LEU A 45 6.56 -14.61 5.17
CA LEU A 45 5.27 -13.97 5.35
C LEU A 45 5.14 -12.70 4.50
N ARG A 46 6.23 -11.94 4.35
CA ARG A 46 6.26 -10.79 3.44
C ARG A 46 5.98 -11.21 2.00
N ALA A 47 6.69 -12.21 1.50
CA ALA A 47 6.48 -12.71 0.15
C ALA A 47 5.05 -13.21 -0.07
N ASP A 48 4.50 -13.94 0.91
CA ASP A 48 3.13 -14.44 0.86
C ASP A 48 2.09 -13.32 0.84
N LEU A 49 2.28 -12.27 1.65
CA LEU A 49 1.40 -11.09 1.66
C LEU A 49 1.48 -10.31 0.35
N HIS A 50 2.68 -10.15 -0.23
CA HIS A 50 2.83 -9.54 -1.56
C HIS A 50 2.06 -10.36 -2.60
N ALA A 51 2.31 -11.67 -2.67
CA ALA A 51 1.62 -12.54 -3.63
C ALA A 51 0.09 -12.50 -3.48
N PHE A 52 -0.40 -12.49 -2.24
CA PHE A 52 -1.83 -12.37 -1.96
C PHE A 52 -2.41 -11.03 -2.43
N LEU A 53 -1.75 -9.91 -2.13
CA LEU A 53 -2.23 -8.58 -2.49
C LEU A 53 -2.12 -8.29 -3.99
N GLU A 54 -1.06 -8.79 -4.64
CA GLU A 54 -0.90 -8.70 -6.09
C GLU A 54 -1.99 -9.49 -6.83
N ALA A 55 -2.41 -10.63 -6.28
CA ALA A 55 -3.51 -11.44 -6.84
C ALA A 55 -4.87 -10.72 -6.82
N LEU A 56 -5.00 -9.59 -6.12
CA LEU A 56 -6.20 -8.76 -6.12
C LEU A 56 -6.27 -7.79 -7.32
N THR A 57 -5.25 -7.79 -8.19
CA THR A 57 -5.21 -6.95 -9.38
C THR A 57 -6.19 -7.46 -10.44
N ASP A 58 -7.12 -6.61 -10.87
CA ASP A 58 -8.05 -6.91 -11.95
C ASP A 58 -7.42 -6.59 -13.32
N GLU A 59 -6.91 -7.63 -13.99
CA GLU A 59 -6.34 -7.49 -15.34
C GLU A 59 -7.36 -7.14 -16.42
N GLY A 60 -8.64 -7.48 -16.20
CA GLY A 60 -9.73 -7.10 -17.08
C GLY A 60 -9.93 -5.60 -17.10
N VAL A 61 -9.96 -4.94 -15.93
CA VAL A 61 -10.06 -3.47 -15.87
C VAL A 61 -8.83 -2.81 -16.47
N ARG A 62 -7.62 -3.34 -16.21
CA ARG A 62 -6.36 -2.75 -16.70
C ARG A 62 -6.25 -2.64 -18.22
N THR A 63 -6.85 -3.58 -18.95
CA THR A 63 -6.62 -3.73 -20.39
C THR A 63 -7.87 -3.58 -21.24
N ASN A 64 -9.06 -3.51 -20.63
CA ASN A 64 -10.32 -3.46 -21.37
C ASN A 64 -10.51 -2.10 -22.07
N PRO A 65 -10.60 -2.05 -23.42
CA PRO A 65 -10.81 -0.81 -24.18
C PRO A 65 -12.09 -0.07 -23.82
N ARG A 66 -13.07 -0.74 -23.22
CA ARG A 66 -14.28 -0.09 -22.70
C ARG A 66 -13.96 0.99 -21.65
N PHE A 67 -12.85 0.84 -20.92
CA PHE A 67 -12.42 1.75 -19.85
C PHE A 67 -11.17 2.57 -20.23
N SER A 68 -10.66 2.46 -21.47
CA SER A 68 -9.51 3.24 -21.93
C SER A 68 -9.88 4.71 -22.19
N ASP A 69 -8.88 5.58 -22.26
CA ASP A 69 -9.06 6.98 -22.65
C ASP A 69 -9.76 7.09 -24.02
N PRO A 70 -10.97 7.69 -24.08
CA PRO A 70 -11.73 7.78 -25.33
C PRO A 70 -11.21 8.84 -26.30
N TRP A 71 -10.24 9.67 -25.88
CA TRP A 71 -9.74 10.82 -26.67
C TRP A 71 -8.31 10.65 -27.17
N LEU A 72 -7.78 9.42 -27.16
CA LEU A 72 -6.46 9.14 -27.73
C LEU A 72 -6.43 9.56 -29.21
N ARG A 73 -5.86 10.74 -29.48
CA ARG A 73 -5.56 11.19 -30.84
C ARG A 73 -4.48 10.28 -31.42
N PRO A 74 -4.60 9.83 -32.68
CA PRO A 74 -3.49 9.19 -33.36
C PRO A 74 -2.26 10.10 -33.32
N LEU A 75 -1.09 9.55 -32.97
CA LEU A 75 0.18 10.25 -33.11
C LEU A 75 0.42 10.48 -34.61
N GLY A 76 0.08 11.67 -35.13
CA GLY A 76 0.31 11.99 -36.54
C GLY A 76 -0.49 13.14 -37.19
N GLU A 77 -1.35 13.88 -36.47
CA GLU A 77 -1.99 15.12 -36.99
C GLU A 77 -1.46 16.39 -36.31
#